data_AF-A0A353RLB1-F1
#
_entry.id   AF-A0A353RLB1-F1
#
_cell.length_a   1.000
_cell.length_b   1.000
_cell.length_c   1.000
_cell.angle_alpha   90.00
_cell.angle_beta   90.00
_cell.angle_gamma   90.00
#
_symmetry.space_group_name_H-M   'P 1'
#
loop_
_entity.id
_entity.type
_entity.pdbx_description
1 polymer ?
#
loop_
_entity_poly.entity_id
_entity_poly.type
_entity_poly.pdbx_seq_one_letter_code
_entity_poly.pdbx_strand_id
1 'polypeptide(L)'
;KQKETLCHQFSGAMLLPEETIKAELGAHRNKLSSLELANIKKQYGISMQAIVMRANECNIINDHYTNQFFSFMKQMNWRVDEPAEYRGAEESNRFEQLLFRALIEDQISISKAASLSNRPLAEFKKEYQPMF
;
A
#
# COMPACT_ATOMS: atom_id res chain seq x y z
N LYS A 1 25.42 10.58 -1.34
CA LYS A 1 24.38 10.26 -2.35
C LYS A 1 24.31 8.76 -2.62
N GLN A 2 25.16 8.14 -3.45
CA GLN A 2 25.03 6.68 -3.73
C GLN A 2 25.06 5.79 -2.46
N LYS A 3 25.98 6.04 -1.52
CA LYS A 3 26.05 5.29 -0.26
C LYS A 3 24.76 5.36 0.57
N GLU A 4 24.14 6.54 0.61
CA GLU A 4 22.89 6.77 1.34
C GLU A 4 21.72 6.05 0.67
N THR A 5 21.65 6.09 -0.67
CA THR A 5 20.68 5.29 -1.44
C THR A 5 20.82 3.80 -1.15
N LEU A 6 22.05 3.26 -1.16
CA LEU A 6 22.31 1.85 -0.85
C LEU A 6 21.91 1.50 0.59
N CYS A 7 22.15 2.40 1.56
CA CYS A 7 21.70 2.19 2.94
C CYS A 7 20.17 2.12 3.03
N HIS A 8 19.45 2.99 2.33
CA HIS A 8 17.99 2.96 2.29
C HIS A 8 17.48 1.67 1.63
N GLN A 9 18.01 1.30 0.47
CA GLN A 9 17.68 0.04 -0.21
C GLN A 9 17.93 -1.18 0.67
N PHE A 10 19.08 -1.22 1.35
CA PHE A 10 19.40 -2.28 2.29
C PHE A 10 18.39 -2.35 3.45
N SER A 11 18.09 -1.20 4.09
CA SER A 11 17.13 -1.16 5.19
C SER A 11 15.72 -1.58 4.73
N GLY A 12 15.29 -1.16 3.55
CA GLY A 12 14.01 -1.56 2.96
C GLY A 12 13.95 -3.06 2.70
N ALA A 13 15.00 -3.64 2.13
CA ALA A 13 15.10 -5.07 1.88
C ALA A 13 15.15 -5.91 3.16
N MET A 14 15.78 -5.40 4.22
CA MET A 14 15.83 -6.06 5.52
C MET A 14 14.47 -6.05 6.22
N LEU A 15 13.79 -4.89 6.23
CA LEU A 15 12.52 -4.70 6.93
C LEU A 15 11.34 -5.35 6.18
N LEU A 16 11.37 -5.31 4.85
CA LEU A 16 10.34 -5.88 4.00
C LEU A 16 10.99 -6.61 2.79
N PRO A 17 11.32 -7.91 2.95
CA PRO A 17 11.93 -8.73 1.91
C PRO A 17 11.11 -8.77 0.62
N GLU A 18 11.78 -9.05 -0.50
CA GLU A 18 11.15 -9.07 -1.83
C GLU A 18 9.96 -10.05 -1.92
N GLU A 19 10.12 -11.27 -1.40
CA GLU A 19 9.05 -12.27 -1.38
C GLU A 19 7.86 -11.78 -0.53
N THR A 20 8.13 -11.11 0.59
CA THR A 20 7.10 -10.57 1.48
C THR A 20 6.32 -9.45 0.79
N ILE A 21 6.99 -8.44 0.23
CA ILE A 21 6.28 -7.35 -0.45
C ILE A 21 5.50 -7.84 -1.68
N LYS A 22 6.00 -8.86 -2.38
CA LYS A 22 5.28 -9.51 -3.49
C LYS A 22 4.08 -10.33 -3.00
N ALA A 23 4.14 -10.94 -1.83
CA ALA A 23 2.98 -11.63 -1.25
C ALA A 23 1.88 -10.62 -0.87
N GLU A 24 2.28 -9.48 -0.30
CA GLU A 24 1.40 -8.39 0.14
C GLU A 24 0.76 -7.65 -1.03
N LEU A 25 1.57 -7.12 -1.96
CA LEU A 25 1.10 -6.28 -3.07
C LEU A 25 0.86 -7.06 -4.36
N GLY A 26 1.57 -8.16 -4.59
CA GLY A 26 1.64 -8.85 -5.88
C GLY A 26 2.90 -8.52 -6.67
N ALA A 27 3.08 -9.19 -7.80
CA ALA A 27 4.27 -9.03 -8.65
C ALA A 27 4.28 -7.74 -9.48
N HIS A 28 3.11 -7.20 -9.82
CA HIS A 28 2.97 -5.97 -10.62
C HIS A 28 1.67 -5.26 -10.25
N ARG A 29 1.72 -3.92 -10.20
CA ARG A 29 0.60 -3.05 -9.82
C ARG A 29 0.53 -1.81 -10.69
N ASN A 30 -0.67 -1.48 -11.15
CA ASN A 30 -0.93 -0.21 -11.83
C ASN A 30 -1.27 0.90 -10.83
N LYS A 31 -1.93 0.51 -9.73
CA LYS A 31 -2.38 1.41 -8.67
C LYS A 31 -2.28 0.72 -7.30
N LEU A 32 -1.99 1.52 -6.29
CA LEU A 32 -2.08 1.16 -4.87
C LEU A 32 -3.09 2.07 -4.20
N SER A 33 -3.72 1.61 -3.12
CA SER A 33 -4.52 2.45 -2.23
C SER A 33 -3.75 2.87 -0.98
N SER A 34 -4.19 3.99 -0.39
CA SER A 34 -3.76 4.40 0.95
C SER A 34 -4.05 3.33 2.01
N LEU A 35 -5.13 2.58 1.85
CA LEU A 35 -5.53 1.52 2.78
C LEU A 35 -4.59 0.31 2.72
N GLU A 36 -4.19 -0.15 1.53
CA GLU A 36 -3.18 -1.20 1.37
C GLU A 36 -1.87 -0.79 2.05
N LEU A 37 -1.39 0.43 1.79
CA LEU A 37 -0.17 0.95 2.40
C LEU A 37 -0.30 1.10 3.92
N ALA A 38 -1.46 1.50 4.42
CA ALA A 38 -1.75 1.64 5.85
C ALA A 38 -1.72 0.28 6.54
N ASN A 39 -2.28 -0.74 5.90
CA ASN A 39 -2.31 -2.10 6.42
C ASN A 39 -0.90 -2.69 6.50
N ILE A 40 -0.09 -2.53 5.45
CA ILE A 40 1.32 -2.97 5.47
C ILE A 40 2.10 -2.19 6.54
N LYS A 41 1.89 -0.88 6.68
CA LYS A 41 2.50 -0.08 7.74
C LYS A 41 2.15 -0.59 9.14
N LYS A 42 0.87 -0.90 9.40
CA LYS A 42 0.41 -1.46 10.68
C LYS A 42 0.99 -2.83 10.99
N GLN A 43 1.29 -3.63 9.96
CA GLN A 43 1.80 -4.98 10.12
C GLN A 43 3.31 -5.01 10.33
N TYR A 44 4.06 -4.19 9.58
CA TYR A 44 5.53 -4.24 9.57
C TYR A 44 6.20 -3.06 10.30
N GLY A 45 5.43 -2.06 10.74
CA GLY A 45 5.97 -0.92 11.49
C GLY A 45 6.84 0.03 10.66
N ILE A 46 6.64 0.05 9.34
CA ILE A 46 7.40 0.87 8.39
C ILE A 46 6.53 1.97 7.76
N SER A 47 7.14 3.08 7.38
CA SER A 47 6.41 4.20 6.77
C SER A 47 5.84 3.84 5.40
N MET A 48 4.74 4.50 5.01
CA MET A 48 4.17 4.36 3.67
C MET A 48 5.19 4.72 2.58
N GLN A 49 6.05 5.69 2.85
CA GLN A 49 7.15 6.07 1.95
C GLN A 49 8.14 4.92 1.75
N ALA A 50 8.54 4.25 2.84
CA ALA A 50 9.46 3.12 2.75
C ALA A 50 8.83 1.96 1.95
N ILE A 51 7.53 1.71 2.13
CA ILE A 51 6.79 0.69 1.38
C ILE A 51 6.78 1.01 -0.12
N VAL A 52 6.46 2.24 -0.51
CA VAL A 52 6.41 2.64 -1.92
C VAL A 52 7.79 2.60 -2.56
N MET A 53 8.82 3.09 -1.87
CA MET A 53 10.20 2.96 -2.37
C MET A 53 10.60 1.50 -2.54
N ARG A 54 10.25 0.64 -1.58
CA ARG A 54 10.53 -0.79 -1.66
C ARG A 54 9.79 -1.48 -2.80
N ALA A 55 8.53 -1.09 -3.04
CA ALA A 55 7.73 -1.61 -4.15
C ALA A 55 8.33 -1.22 -5.51
N ASN A 56 8.86 -0.01 -5.62
CA ASN A 56 9.57 0.46 -6.80
C ASN A 56 10.89 -0.30 -7.03
N GLU A 57 11.71 -0.47 -5.99
CA GLU A 57 12.95 -1.27 -6.06
C GLU A 57 12.71 -2.72 -6.50
N CYS A 58 11.56 -3.30 -6.13
CA CYS A 58 11.16 -4.65 -6.52
C CYS A 58 10.40 -4.71 -7.86
N ASN A 59 10.31 -3.60 -8.60
CA ASN A 59 9.60 -3.47 -9.87
C ASN A 59 8.10 -3.80 -9.81
N ILE A 60 7.47 -3.68 -8.63
CA ILE A 60 6.02 -3.84 -8.47
C ILE A 60 5.28 -2.63 -9.05
N ILE A 61 5.86 -1.45 -8.89
CA ILE A 61 5.39 -0.17 -9.44
C ILE A 61 6.55 0.55 -10.15
N ASN A 62 6.23 1.46 -11.07
CA ASN A 62 7.23 2.21 -11.83
C ASN A 62 7.57 3.57 -11.17
N ASP A 63 8.65 4.20 -11.65
CA ASP A 63 9.13 5.49 -11.15
C ASP A 63 8.09 6.61 -11.31
N HIS A 64 7.29 6.54 -12.37
CA HIS A 64 6.24 7.53 -12.62
C HIS A 64 5.18 7.49 -11.51
N TYR A 65 4.73 6.30 -11.12
CA TYR A 65 3.82 6.10 -10.00
C TYR A 65 4.43 6.57 -8.68
N THR A 66 5.68 6.21 -8.42
CA THR A 66 6.43 6.65 -7.23
C THR A 66 6.44 8.19 -7.11
N ASN A 67 6.73 8.89 -8.21
CA ASN A 67 6.73 10.36 -8.24
C ASN A 67 5.34 10.96 -8.01
N GLN A 68 4.28 10.36 -8.58
CA GLN A 68 2.90 10.76 -8.30
C GLN A 68 2.54 10.58 -6.82
N PHE A 69 2.91 9.45 -6.22
CA PHE A 69 2.70 9.19 -4.81
C PHE A 69 3.40 10.22 -3.91
N PHE A 70 4.65 10.60 -4.19
CA PHE A 70 5.31 11.65 -3.40
C PHE A 70 4.67 13.03 -3.56
N SER A 71 4.06 13.30 -4.73
CA SER A 71 3.28 14.51 -4.95
C SER A 71 1.99 14.49 -4.13
N PHE A 72 1.28 13.36 -4.10
CA PHE A 72 0.12 13.12 -3.24
C PHE A 72 0.43 13.35 -1.76
N MET A 73 1.49 12.71 -1.27
CA MET A 73 1.97 12.80 0.11
C MET A 73 2.19 14.25 0.53
N LYS A 74 2.74 15.07 -0.37
CA LYS A 74 2.95 16.50 -0.11
C LYS A 74 1.62 17.25 0.02
N GLN A 75 0.64 16.96 -0.83
CA GLN A 75 -0.68 17.59 -0.78
C GLN A 75 -1.44 17.21 0.50
N MET A 76 -1.32 15.96 0.93
CA MET A 76 -1.98 15.46 2.14
C MET A 76 -1.20 15.72 3.44
N ASN A 77 -0.04 16.39 3.36
CA ASN A 77 0.87 16.63 4.49
C ASN A 77 1.38 15.35 5.20
N TRP A 78 1.40 14.23 4.49
CA TRP A 78 1.81 12.91 5.04
C TRP A 78 3.31 12.79 5.26
N ARG A 79 4.11 13.80 4.93
CA ARG A 79 5.52 13.82 5.36
C ARG A 79 5.66 14.06 6.88
N VAL A 80 4.64 14.63 7.49
CA VAL A 80 4.60 14.94 8.93
C VAL A 80 3.70 13.95 9.65
N ASP A 81 2.50 13.71 9.12
CA ASP A 81 1.50 12.84 9.73
C ASP A 81 0.98 11.83 8.70
N GLU A 82 1.64 10.67 8.63
CA GLU A 82 1.20 9.57 7.77
C GLU A 82 0.02 8.84 8.39
N PRO A 83 -1.00 8.44 7.60
CA PRO A 83 -2.11 7.66 8.10
C PRO A 83 -1.65 6.34 8.74
N ALA A 84 -2.49 5.86 9.65
CA ALA A 84 -2.32 4.65 10.43
C ALA A 84 -1.13 4.67 11.40
N GLU A 85 -1.40 4.22 12.62
CA GLU A 85 -0.43 4.06 13.69
C GLU A 85 -0.06 2.58 13.81
N TYR A 86 1.23 2.27 13.92
CA TYR A 86 1.69 0.94 14.25
C TYR A 86 1.51 0.68 15.74
N ARG A 87 0.66 -0.29 16.10
CA ARG A 87 0.37 -0.65 17.51
C ARG A 87 0.94 -1.99 17.94
N GLY A 88 1.65 -2.69 17.05
CA GLY A 88 2.22 -4.01 17.34
C GLY A 88 1.18 -5.12 17.55
N ALA A 89 -0.06 -4.90 17.14
CA ALA A 89 -1.10 -5.92 17.13
C ALA A 89 -1.11 -6.62 15.76
N GLU A 90 -0.94 -7.94 15.76
CA GLU A 90 -1.00 -8.76 14.55
C GLU A 90 -2.43 -9.25 14.33
N GLU A 91 -3.02 -8.91 13.18
CA GLU A 91 -4.35 -9.35 12.77
C GLU A 91 -4.33 -9.84 11.32
N SER A 92 -5.19 -10.82 10.99
CA SER A 92 -5.29 -11.32 9.63
C SER A 92 -6.04 -10.33 8.73
N ASN A 93 -5.32 -9.63 7.86
CA ASN A 93 -5.84 -8.66 6.89
C ASN A 93 -5.89 -9.21 5.44
N ARG A 94 -5.55 -10.49 5.23
CA ARG A 94 -5.31 -11.07 3.89
C ARG A 94 -6.53 -10.98 2.97
N PHE A 95 -7.72 -11.24 3.48
CA PHE A 95 -8.95 -11.16 2.70
C PHE A 95 -9.20 -9.73 2.21
N GLU A 96 -9.07 -8.74 3.10
CA GLU A 96 -9.26 -7.33 2.76
C GLU A 96 -8.24 -6.88 1.72
N GLN A 97 -6.96 -7.26 1.87
CA GLN A 97 -5.92 -6.98 0.88
C GLN A 97 -6.30 -7.49 -0.52
N LEU A 98 -6.68 -8.77 -0.62
CA LEU A 98 -7.06 -9.36 -1.92
C LEU A 98 -8.30 -8.70 -2.51
N LEU A 99 -9.28 -8.35 -1.67
CA LEU A 99 -10.50 -7.69 -2.08
C LEU A 99 -10.23 -6.28 -2.64
N PHE A 100 -9.49 -5.45 -1.89
CA PHE A 100 -9.13 -4.10 -2.33
C PHE A 100 -8.22 -4.15 -3.55
N ARG A 101 -7.27 -5.08 -3.60
CA ARG A 101 -6.41 -5.29 -4.77
C ARG A 101 -7.23 -5.52 -6.03
N ALA A 102 -8.20 -6.44 -5.98
CA ALA A 102 -9.07 -6.76 -7.11
C ALA A 102 -9.95 -5.57 -7.50
N LEU A 103 -10.43 -4.80 -6.53
CA LEU A 103 -11.24 -3.61 -6.79
C LEU A 103 -10.44 -2.50 -7.47
N ILE A 104 -9.23 -2.21 -6.98
CA ILE A 104 -8.39 -1.09 -7.44
C ILE A 104 -7.82 -1.32 -8.84
N GLU A 105 -7.61 -2.59 -9.21
CA GLU A 105 -7.21 -2.98 -10.58
C GLU A 105 -8.42 -3.20 -11.49
N ASP A 106 -9.60 -2.73 -11.09
CA ASP A 106 -10.84 -2.84 -11.85
C ASP A 106 -11.20 -4.29 -12.24
N GLN A 107 -10.72 -5.29 -11.48
CA GLN A 107 -11.02 -6.72 -11.72
C GLN A 107 -12.42 -7.09 -11.22
N ILE A 108 -12.91 -6.36 -10.22
CA ILE A 108 -14.26 -6.48 -9.69
C ILE A 108 -14.89 -5.09 -9.52
N SER A 109 -16.22 -5.02 -9.58
CA SER A 109 -16.95 -3.78 -9.31
C SER A 109 -17.01 -3.49 -7.80
N ILE A 110 -17.27 -2.23 -7.45
CA ILE A 110 -17.55 -1.81 -6.05
C ILE A 110 -18.72 -2.62 -5.46
N SER A 111 -19.78 -2.87 -6.24
CA SER A 111 -20.92 -3.69 -5.80
C SER A 111 -20.52 -5.13 -5.51
N LYS A 112 -19.62 -5.70 -6.32
CA LYS A 112 -19.08 -7.05 -6.09
C LYS A 112 -18.18 -7.09 -4.86
N ALA A 113 -17.35 -6.07 -4.66
CA ALA A 113 -16.48 -5.97 -3.49
C ALA A 113 -17.28 -5.84 -2.17
N ALA A 114 -18.33 -5.02 -2.17
CA ALA A 114 -19.26 -4.90 -1.04
C ALA A 114 -19.97 -6.23 -0.73
N SER A 115 -20.44 -6.93 -1.77
CA SER A 115 -21.05 -8.25 -1.61
C SER A 115 -20.07 -9.29 -1.05
N LEU A 116 -18.83 -9.32 -1.51
CA LEU A 116 -17.81 -10.26 -1.02
C LEU A 116 -17.41 -9.99 0.43
N SER A 117 -17.37 -8.73 0.85
CA SER A 117 -17.12 -8.32 2.24
C SER A 117 -18.34 -8.40 3.14
N ASN A 118 -19.49 -8.82 2.61
CA ASN A 118 -20.77 -8.87 3.32
C ASN A 118 -21.16 -7.51 3.94
N ARG A 119 -20.82 -6.39 3.28
CA ARG A 119 -21.11 -5.02 3.72
C ARG A 119 -22.15 -4.36 2.79
N PRO A 120 -23.01 -3.47 3.29
CA PRO A 120 -23.85 -2.63 2.45
C PRO A 120 -23.01 -1.77 1.50
N LEU A 121 -23.45 -1.64 0.24
CA LEU A 121 -22.73 -0.85 -0.78
C LEU A 121 -22.48 0.60 -0.35
N ALA A 122 -23.45 1.22 0.33
CA ALA A 122 -23.34 2.60 0.79
C ALA A 122 -22.26 2.77 1.87
N GLU A 123 -22.03 1.76 2.71
CA GLU A 123 -21.00 1.76 3.74
C GLU A 123 -19.62 1.54 3.12
N PHE A 124 -19.50 0.50 2.29
CA PHE A 124 -18.25 0.16 1.60
C PHE A 124 -17.72 1.32 0.74
N LYS A 125 -18.62 2.08 0.09
CA LYS A 125 -18.25 3.24 -0.73
C LYS A 125 -17.62 4.39 0.08
N LYS A 126 -17.92 4.52 1.38
CA LYS A 126 -17.33 5.57 2.23
C LYS A 126 -15.89 5.26 2.61
N GLU A 127 -15.55 3.98 2.71
CA GLU A 127 -14.24 3.47 3.10
C GLU A 127 -13.26 3.43 1.93
N TYR A 128 -13.77 3.23 0.72
CA TYR A 128 -12.97 3.18 -0.49
C TYR A 128 -12.51 4.57 -0.96
N GLN A 129 -11.20 4.83 -0.88
CA GLN A 129 -10.53 5.97 -1.51
C GLN A 129 -9.31 5.48 -2.32
N PRO A 130 -9.41 5.40 -3.66
CA PRO A 130 -8.23 5.13 -4.49
C PRO A 130 -7.26 6.31 -4.40
N MET A 131 -5.96 6.04 -4.56
CA MET A 131 -4.97 7.10 -4.43
C MET A 131 -4.96 8.07 -5.61
N PHE A 132 -5.52 7.71 -6.77
CA PHE A 132 -5.78 8.54 -7.95
C PHE A 132 -6.76 7.86 -8.93
#